data_AF-A0A6L5Y3G4-F1
#
_entry.id   AF-A0A6L5Y3G4-F1
#
_cell.length_a   1.000
_cell.length_b   1.000
_cell.length_c   1.000
_cell.angle_alpha   90.00
_cell.angle_beta   90.00
_cell.angle_gamma   90.00
#
_symmetry.space_group_name_H-M   'P 1'
#
loop_
_entity.id
_entity.type
_entity.pdbx_description
1 polymer ?
#
loop_
_entity_poly.entity_id
_entity_poly.type
_entity_poly.pdbx_seq_one_letter_code
_entity_poly.pdbx_strand_id
1 'polypeptide(L)'
;MLTVSFMDNPILRLDGRTLDDKVSQKTIALLALLMMRENKTMRRTELIDILWPDSSEEAGKYNLRFNLWQLRKALGERDDKTLVLSSRADCRINPDYEYVCDIEIAERCRLAEDPDATSENPAGADRPDDADRSASDAPENPAGDVIETVLDMFRRDFLSDYYFRGCSELNDMIVMERYRLENQYLRLMHAYIQRTFEEGNYPKSLAAAEKTLEIDPYDEDTAYIQFSILLNQGNFSEAGKQYHRFRMKLMADIGVEPSDALQELFHDFAFPDPEHPEPVEFRFTSVSVPQYFWLTDLLRAMYEKDDFRLTDYATQAQIEDFAYMQYRLRDSGLRHDSAVPSTTAVATAGTTAGTAATGIATDAVTAGRAIELPAPPIERILDEMLTVIDNICGTGMTVNFILMPGSEIPESLYGITRILAARNGDNFRFKRADAAAGTKDGPK
;
A
#
# COMPACT_ATOMS: atom_id res chain seq x y z
N MET A 1 9.55 -38.02 3.24
CA MET A 1 8.30 -37.44 2.71
C MET A 1 8.55 -36.84 1.34
N LEU A 2 7.60 -36.97 0.41
CA LEU A 2 7.64 -36.31 -0.90
C LEU A 2 7.07 -34.88 -0.76
N THR A 3 7.78 -33.90 -1.27
CA THR A 3 7.27 -32.52 -1.42
C THR A 3 7.27 -32.17 -2.90
N VAL A 4 6.13 -31.70 -3.39
CA VAL A 4 5.95 -31.21 -4.75
C VAL A 4 5.63 -29.73 -4.66
N SER A 5 6.40 -28.92 -5.38
CA SER A 5 6.14 -27.50 -5.50
C SER A 5 5.98 -27.15 -6.97
N PHE A 6 4.91 -26.42 -7.28
CA PHE A 6 4.61 -25.86 -8.58
C PHE A 6 4.52 -24.33 -8.55
N MET A 7 4.52 -23.68 -7.39
CA MET A 7 4.71 -22.23 -7.31
C MET A 7 6.15 -21.93 -7.70
N ASP A 8 6.35 -21.17 -8.77
CA ASP A 8 7.62 -20.98 -9.49
C ASP A 8 8.10 -22.18 -10.31
N ASN A 9 9.41 -22.42 -10.36
CA ASN A 9 9.98 -23.55 -11.06
C ASN A 9 9.58 -24.85 -10.34
N PRO A 10 9.06 -25.85 -11.07
CA PRO A 10 8.58 -27.08 -10.46
C PRO A 10 9.73 -27.83 -9.80
N ILE A 11 9.58 -28.10 -8.50
CA ILE A 11 10.58 -28.82 -7.70
C ILE A 11 9.93 -30.02 -7.05
N LEU A 12 10.48 -31.20 -7.32
CA LEU A 12 10.12 -32.43 -6.61
C LEU A 12 11.25 -32.80 -5.68
N ARG A 13 10.97 -32.90 -4.37
CA ARG A 13 11.95 -33.38 -3.39
C ARG A 13 11.47 -34.64 -2.69
N LEU A 14 12.33 -35.63 -2.62
CA LEU A 14 12.13 -36.81 -1.81
C LEU A 14 13.09 -36.77 -0.61
N ASP A 15 12.54 -36.69 0.59
CA ASP A 15 13.32 -36.57 1.84
C ASP A 15 14.34 -35.43 1.80
N GLY A 16 13.92 -34.29 1.24
CA GLY A 16 14.75 -33.09 1.10
C GLY A 16 15.71 -33.08 -0.09
N ARG A 17 15.84 -34.18 -0.85
CA ARG A 17 16.69 -34.26 -2.05
C ARG A 17 15.89 -34.00 -3.32
N THR A 18 16.34 -33.10 -4.18
CA THR A 18 15.68 -32.80 -5.46
C THR A 18 15.76 -33.99 -6.43
N LEU A 19 14.75 -34.11 -7.30
CA LEU A 19 14.61 -35.18 -8.29
C LEU A 19 14.83 -34.70 -9.73
N ASP A 20 15.37 -33.49 -9.91
CA ASP A 20 15.38 -32.75 -11.19
C ASP A 20 16.01 -33.54 -12.35
N ASP A 21 17.07 -34.31 -12.11
CA ASP A 21 17.72 -35.15 -13.14
C ASP A 21 17.03 -36.51 -13.38
N LYS A 22 16.06 -36.87 -12.55
CA LYS A 22 15.40 -38.19 -12.55
C LYS A 22 14.01 -38.16 -13.16
N VAL A 23 13.44 -36.98 -13.38
CA VAL A 23 12.05 -36.79 -13.78
C VAL A 23 11.99 -35.92 -15.03
N SER A 24 11.26 -36.36 -16.05
CA SER A 24 11.15 -35.61 -17.30
C SER A 24 10.16 -34.44 -17.17
N GLN A 25 10.27 -33.44 -18.06
CA GLN A 25 9.26 -32.38 -18.16
C GLN A 25 7.85 -32.94 -18.39
N LYS A 26 7.70 -34.03 -19.16
CA LYS A 26 6.39 -34.67 -19.37
C LYS A 26 5.85 -35.36 -18.11
N THR A 27 6.73 -35.80 -17.20
CA THR A 27 6.30 -36.32 -15.90
C THR A 27 5.87 -35.19 -14.97
N ILE A 28 6.56 -34.05 -14.98
CA ILE A 28 6.13 -32.84 -14.25
C ILE A 28 4.75 -32.40 -14.76
N ALA A 29 4.58 -32.31 -16.08
CA ALA A 29 3.30 -31.99 -16.72
C ALA A 29 2.18 -32.96 -16.34
N LEU A 30 2.46 -34.27 -16.33
CA LEU A 30 1.52 -35.29 -15.87
C LEU A 30 1.08 -35.06 -14.42
N LEU A 31 2.02 -34.75 -13.53
CA LEU A 31 1.71 -34.49 -12.12
C LEU A 31 0.93 -33.20 -11.95
N ALA A 32 1.29 -32.13 -12.65
CA ALA A 32 0.54 -30.88 -12.65
C ALA A 32 -0.92 -31.10 -13.09
N LEU A 33 -1.13 -31.78 -14.23
CA LEU A 33 -2.48 -32.11 -14.73
C LEU A 33 -3.32 -32.88 -13.72
N LEU A 34 -2.73 -33.86 -13.03
CA LEU A 34 -3.43 -34.61 -11.99
C LEU A 34 -3.68 -33.75 -10.75
N MET A 35 -2.67 -33.06 -10.22
CA MET A 35 -2.76 -32.32 -8.96
C MET A 35 -3.58 -31.03 -9.05
N MET A 36 -3.75 -30.45 -10.24
CA MET A 36 -4.66 -29.32 -10.48
C MET A 36 -6.15 -29.72 -10.46
N ARG A 37 -6.47 -31.01 -10.61
CA ARG A 37 -7.87 -31.49 -10.56
C ARG A 37 -8.27 -31.74 -9.11
N GLU A 38 -9.46 -31.30 -8.74
CA GLU A 38 -10.05 -31.50 -7.42
C GLU A 38 -10.03 -32.98 -6.97
N ASN A 39 -10.45 -33.89 -7.84
CA ASN A 39 -10.43 -35.34 -7.56
C ASN A 39 -9.10 -36.03 -7.90
N LYS A 40 -8.10 -35.25 -8.31
CA LYS A 40 -6.76 -35.69 -8.70
C LYS A 40 -6.71 -36.84 -9.71
N THR A 41 -7.75 -36.93 -10.55
CA THR A 41 -8.02 -38.05 -11.46
C THR A 41 -8.23 -37.52 -12.87
N MET A 42 -7.69 -38.23 -13.85
CA MET A 42 -7.86 -37.87 -15.26
C MET A 42 -7.88 -39.12 -16.15
N ARG A 43 -8.63 -39.07 -17.25
CA ARG A 43 -8.72 -40.21 -18.18
C ARG A 43 -7.39 -40.40 -18.89
N ARG A 44 -7.04 -41.65 -19.18
CA ARG A 44 -5.78 -41.96 -19.88
C ARG A 44 -5.73 -41.36 -21.28
N THR A 45 -6.87 -41.36 -21.98
CA THR A 45 -6.98 -40.78 -23.33
C THR A 45 -6.72 -39.28 -23.28
N GLU A 46 -7.40 -38.57 -22.37
CA GLU A 46 -7.22 -37.13 -22.14
C GLU A 46 -5.75 -36.79 -21.81
N LEU A 47 -5.11 -37.57 -20.93
CA LEU A 47 -3.70 -37.38 -20.60
C LEU A 47 -2.78 -37.56 -21.81
N ILE A 48 -3.09 -38.51 -22.69
CA ILE A 48 -2.32 -38.76 -23.90
C ILE A 48 -2.50 -37.62 -24.89
N ASP A 49 -3.74 -37.19 -25.10
CA ASP A 49 -4.11 -36.13 -26.04
C ASP A 49 -3.45 -34.80 -25.65
N ILE A 50 -3.43 -34.47 -24.35
CA ILE A 50 -2.80 -33.24 -23.84
C ILE A 50 -1.27 -33.31 -23.87
N LEU A 51 -0.68 -34.41 -23.39
CA LEU A 51 0.78 -34.50 -23.20
C LEU A 51 1.53 -34.85 -24.50
N TRP A 52 0.88 -35.54 -25.43
CA TRP A 52 1.47 -36.01 -26.68
C TRP A 52 0.49 -35.91 -27.86
N PRO A 53 -0.02 -34.71 -28.21
CA PRO A 53 -1.06 -34.54 -29.23
C PRO A 53 -0.66 -35.05 -30.62
N ASP A 54 0.63 -34.97 -30.96
CA ASP A 54 1.15 -35.40 -32.25
C ASP A 54 1.51 -36.89 -32.32
N SER A 55 1.31 -37.65 -31.22
CA SER A 55 1.65 -39.07 -31.17
C SER A 55 0.50 -39.95 -31.66
N SER A 56 0.84 -41.08 -32.29
CA SER A 56 -0.15 -42.14 -32.52
C SER A 56 -0.68 -42.70 -31.19
N GLU A 57 -1.85 -43.33 -31.22
CA GLU A 57 -2.48 -43.90 -30.01
C GLU A 57 -1.55 -44.90 -29.29
N GLU A 58 -0.85 -45.74 -30.04
CA GLU A 58 0.10 -46.74 -29.49
C GLU A 58 1.32 -46.08 -28.86
N ALA A 59 1.87 -45.06 -29.52
CA ALA A 59 3.00 -44.28 -29.03
C ALA A 59 2.63 -43.49 -27.77
N GLY A 60 1.47 -42.85 -27.75
CA GLY A 60 0.92 -42.15 -26.58
C GLY A 60 0.75 -43.08 -25.37
N LYS A 61 0.15 -44.26 -25.58
CA LYS A 61 0.02 -45.29 -24.53
C LYS A 61 1.36 -45.79 -24.02
N TYR A 62 2.36 -45.94 -24.90
CA TYR A 62 3.72 -46.29 -24.50
C TYR A 62 4.36 -45.16 -23.67
N ASN A 63 4.29 -43.91 -24.14
CA ASN A 63 4.86 -42.74 -23.47
C ASN A 63 4.27 -42.54 -22.06
N LEU A 64 2.94 -42.68 -21.91
CA LEU A 64 2.28 -42.61 -20.61
C LEU A 64 2.79 -43.70 -19.65
N ARG A 65 2.85 -44.95 -20.11
CA ARG A 65 3.39 -46.05 -19.28
C ARG A 65 4.84 -45.83 -18.90
N PHE A 66 5.65 -45.33 -19.82
CA PHE A 66 7.05 -45.06 -19.59
C PHE A 66 7.26 -43.95 -18.53
N ASN A 67 6.52 -42.84 -18.62
CA ASN A 67 6.63 -41.75 -17.64
C ASN A 67 6.15 -42.19 -16.24
N LEU A 68 5.05 -42.97 -16.16
CA LEU A 68 4.60 -43.55 -14.89
C LEU A 68 5.64 -44.49 -14.27
N TRP A 69 6.28 -45.33 -15.10
CA TRP A 69 7.36 -46.21 -14.66
C TRP A 69 8.60 -45.42 -14.21
N GLN A 70 9.01 -44.39 -14.96
CA GLN A 70 10.13 -43.52 -14.59
C GLN A 70 9.87 -42.83 -13.25
N LEU A 71 8.68 -42.27 -13.06
CA LEU A 71 8.27 -41.64 -11.81
C LEU A 71 8.35 -42.64 -10.63
N ARG A 72 7.79 -43.84 -10.79
CA ARG A 72 7.88 -44.90 -9.78
C ARG A 72 9.34 -45.24 -9.45
N LYS A 73 10.20 -45.36 -10.46
CA LYS A 73 11.62 -45.65 -10.28
C LYS A 73 12.36 -44.50 -9.57
N ALA A 74 12.02 -43.25 -9.88
CA ALA A 74 12.63 -42.06 -9.28
C ALA A 74 12.29 -41.92 -7.79
N LEU A 75 11.05 -42.24 -7.42
CA LEU A 75 10.56 -42.19 -6.04
C LEU A 75 11.00 -43.39 -5.18
N GLY A 76 11.37 -44.51 -5.83
CA GLY A 76 11.70 -45.75 -5.15
C GLY A 76 10.46 -46.52 -4.68
N GLU A 77 10.67 -47.70 -4.11
CA GLU A 77 9.60 -48.50 -3.50
C GLU A 77 9.52 -48.14 -2.01
N ARG A 78 8.48 -47.38 -1.64
CA ARG A 78 8.13 -47.07 -0.25
C ARG A 78 6.81 -47.73 0.08
N ASP A 79 6.82 -48.59 1.10
CA ASP A 79 5.64 -49.25 1.66
C ASP A 79 4.72 -49.93 0.61
N ASP A 80 5.30 -50.43 -0.49
CA ASP A 80 4.60 -50.99 -1.66
C ASP A 80 3.57 -50.05 -2.34
N LYS A 81 3.58 -48.75 -2.01
CA LYS A 81 2.67 -47.75 -2.56
C LYS A 81 3.32 -46.97 -3.71
N THR A 82 2.53 -46.68 -4.73
CA THR A 82 2.93 -45.78 -5.83
C THR A 82 2.22 -44.43 -5.69
N LEU A 83 2.90 -43.33 -6.06
CA LEU A 83 2.31 -41.99 -6.04
C LEU A 83 1.10 -41.88 -6.98
N VAL A 84 1.18 -42.50 -8.16
CA VAL A 84 0.09 -42.51 -9.14
C VAL A 84 -0.49 -43.91 -9.25
N LEU A 85 -1.79 -44.04 -9.01
CA LEU A 85 -2.59 -45.22 -9.33
C LEU A 85 -2.99 -45.14 -10.81
N SER A 86 -2.75 -46.22 -11.56
CA SER A 86 -3.05 -46.28 -12.99
C SER A 86 -3.95 -47.48 -13.27
N SER A 87 -5.20 -47.23 -13.66
CA SER A 87 -6.14 -48.26 -14.11
C SER A 87 -6.10 -48.42 -15.63
N ARG A 88 -7.05 -49.17 -16.20
CA ARG A 88 -7.25 -49.22 -17.66
C ARG A 88 -7.94 -47.97 -18.20
N ALA A 89 -8.65 -47.21 -17.37
CA ALA A 89 -9.47 -46.06 -17.78
C ALA A 89 -8.81 -44.72 -17.43
N ASP A 90 -8.19 -44.64 -16.25
CA ASP A 90 -7.72 -43.39 -15.65
C ASP A 90 -6.35 -43.52 -14.98
N CYS A 91 -5.79 -42.36 -14.65
CA CYS A 91 -4.70 -42.20 -13.70
C CYS A 91 -5.18 -41.28 -12.57
N ARG A 92 -4.76 -41.56 -11.33
CA ARG A 92 -5.12 -40.78 -10.15
C ARG A 92 -3.96 -40.68 -9.16
N ILE A 93 -3.79 -39.54 -8.48
CA ILE A 93 -2.88 -39.46 -7.33
C ILE A 93 -3.39 -40.38 -6.21
N ASN A 94 -2.52 -41.25 -5.71
CA ASN A 94 -2.85 -42.20 -4.67
C ASN A 94 -3.14 -41.46 -3.35
N PRO A 95 -4.38 -41.51 -2.83
CA PRO A 95 -4.72 -40.81 -1.57
C PRO A 95 -3.98 -41.38 -0.36
N ASP A 96 -3.51 -42.63 -0.43
CA ASP A 96 -2.78 -43.29 0.66
C ASP A 96 -1.26 -43.06 0.59
N TYR A 97 -0.77 -42.34 -0.43
CA TYR A 97 0.64 -41.99 -0.56
C TYR A 97 0.88 -40.65 0.13
N GLU A 98 1.87 -40.60 1.02
CA GLU A 98 2.17 -39.39 1.77
C GLU A 98 3.00 -38.40 0.93
N TYR A 99 2.43 -37.22 0.69
CA TYR A 99 3.11 -36.12 0.03
C TYR A 99 2.55 -34.77 0.50
N VAL A 100 3.32 -33.71 0.25
CA VAL A 100 2.90 -32.32 0.44
C VAL A 100 2.97 -31.64 -0.92
N CYS A 101 1.92 -30.90 -1.28
CA CYS A 101 1.82 -30.13 -2.51
C CYS A 101 1.39 -28.70 -2.16
N ASP A 102 2.06 -27.70 -2.74
CA ASP A 102 1.72 -26.28 -2.51
C ASP A 102 0.32 -25.91 -3.02
N ILE A 103 -0.11 -26.45 -4.16
CA ILE A 103 -1.50 -26.29 -4.66
C ILE A 103 -2.53 -26.78 -3.61
N GLU A 104 -2.23 -27.84 -2.87
CA GLU A 104 -3.18 -28.39 -1.89
C GLU A 104 -3.20 -27.61 -0.59
N ILE A 105 -2.05 -27.10 -0.16
CA ILE A 105 -1.97 -26.21 0.99
C ILE A 105 -2.83 -24.98 0.72
N ALA A 106 -2.68 -24.40 -0.48
CA ALA A 106 -3.52 -23.34 -1.00
C ALA A 106 -5.02 -23.68 -0.87
N GLU A 107 -5.47 -24.77 -1.49
CA GLU A 107 -6.88 -25.19 -1.47
C GLU A 107 -7.46 -25.42 -0.07
N ARG A 108 -6.65 -25.91 0.89
CA ARG A 108 -7.12 -26.09 2.27
C ARG A 108 -7.39 -24.79 2.99
N CYS A 109 -6.62 -23.73 2.71
CA CYS A 109 -6.88 -22.41 3.28
C CYS A 109 -8.20 -21.81 2.79
N ARG A 110 -8.60 -22.10 1.54
CA ARG A 110 -9.91 -21.70 1.01
C ARG A 110 -11.08 -22.25 1.83
N LEU A 111 -10.98 -23.50 2.30
CA LEU A 111 -12.04 -24.18 3.07
C LEU A 111 -12.12 -23.71 4.53
N ALA A 112 -11.05 -23.11 5.06
CA ALA A 112 -11.00 -22.66 6.45
C ALA A 112 -11.68 -21.29 6.67
N GLU A 113 -11.77 -20.47 5.61
CA GLU A 113 -12.32 -19.11 5.67
C GLU A 113 -13.80 -19.03 5.25
N ASP A 114 -14.33 -20.08 4.62
CA ASP A 114 -15.72 -20.15 4.18
C ASP A 114 -16.47 -21.31 4.90
N PRO A 115 -16.95 -21.09 6.14
CA PRO A 115 -17.65 -22.12 6.90
C PRO A 115 -18.99 -22.52 6.28
N ASP A 116 -19.53 -21.76 5.31
CA ASP A 116 -20.80 -22.04 4.64
C ASP A 116 -20.66 -22.88 3.36
N ALA A 117 -19.47 -22.95 2.76
CA ALA A 117 -19.25 -23.65 1.48
C ALA A 117 -19.31 -25.19 1.55
N THR A 118 -19.48 -25.80 2.73
CA THR A 118 -19.70 -27.25 2.88
C THR A 118 -21.13 -27.64 3.24
N SER A 119 -22.07 -26.70 3.31
CA SER A 119 -23.50 -27.00 3.53
C SER A 119 -24.29 -27.16 2.23
N GLU A 120 -23.87 -28.07 1.34
CA GLU A 120 -24.83 -28.79 0.50
C GLU A 120 -25.04 -30.18 1.09
N ASN A 121 -25.90 -30.27 2.11
CA ASN A 121 -26.47 -31.54 2.51
C ASN A 121 -27.93 -31.59 2.04
N PRO A 122 -28.33 -32.55 1.18
CA PRO A 122 -29.72 -32.69 0.77
C PRO A 122 -30.54 -33.27 1.92
N ALA A 123 -31.56 -32.52 2.33
CA ALA A 123 -32.82 -32.97 2.92
C ALA A 123 -32.79 -34.05 4.03
N GLY A 124 -33.07 -33.60 5.26
CA GLY A 124 -34.06 -34.24 6.13
C GLY A 124 -33.53 -35.18 7.23
N ALA A 125 -33.42 -34.67 8.46
CA ALA A 125 -33.73 -35.41 9.68
C ALA A 125 -33.86 -34.44 10.87
N ASP A 126 -34.84 -34.72 11.72
CA ASP A 126 -35.33 -33.95 12.86
C ASP A 126 -34.27 -33.43 13.85
N ARG A 127 -34.53 -32.21 14.36
CA ARG A 127 -34.00 -31.72 15.64
C ARG A 127 -34.46 -32.64 16.79
N PRO A 128 -33.66 -32.71 17.86
CA PRO A 128 -34.17 -32.11 19.08
C PRO A 128 -33.17 -31.17 19.77
N ASP A 129 -33.78 -30.23 20.51
CA ASP A 129 -33.18 -29.39 21.53
C ASP A 129 -32.28 -30.17 22.48
N ASP A 130 -31.11 -29.62 22.80
CA ASP A 130 -30.58 -29.64 24.17
C ASP A 130 -29.49 -28.57 24.29
N ALA A 131 -29.87 -27.49 24.96
CA ALA A 131 -28.97 -26.51 25.54
C ALA A 131 -28.27 -27.16 26.74
N ASP A 132 -26.94 -27.31 26.68
CA ASP A 132 -25.99 -27.10 27.78
C ASP A 132 -24.61 -27.65 27.36
N ARG A 133 -23.65 -26.75 27.08
CA ARG A 133 -22.21 -27.05 27.18
C ARG A 133 -21.40 -25.75 27.14
N SER A 134 -21.22 -25.21 28.35
CA SER A 134 -19.94 -24.75 28.90
C SER A 134 -18.88 -24.27 27.92
N ALA A 135 -18.70 -22.95 27.90
CA ALA A 135 -17.50 -22.26 27.44
C ALA A 135 -16.27 -22.65 28.26
N SER A 136 -15.42 -23.51 27.72
CA SER A 136 -13.98 -23.52 27.98
C SER A 136 -13.35 -24.55 27.03
N ASP A 137 -12.72 -24.04 25.98
CA ASP A 137 -11.70 -24.68 25.11
C ASP A 137 -11.82 -24.04 23.73
N ALA A 138 -11.57 -22.74 23.67
CA ALA A 138 -11.21 -22.12 22.39
C ALA A 138 -9.83 -22.69 22.03
N PRO A 139 -9.68 -23.40 20.89
CA PRO A 139 -8.38 -23.93 20.51
C PRO A 139 -7.44 -22.74 20.32
N GLU A 140 -6.31 -22.76 21.04
CA GLU A 140 -5.22 -21.79 20.90
C GLU A 140 -4.93 -21.59 19.41
N ASN A 141 -5.11 -20.34 18.95
CA ASN A 141 -5.30 -19.96 17.56
C ASN A 141 -4.00 -20.17 16.74
N PRO A 142 -3.87 -21.26 15.94
CA PRO A 142 -2.68 -21.54 15.15
C PRO A 142 -2.69 -20.83 13.80
N ALA A 143 -3.72 -20.03 13.53
CA ALA A 143 -4.04 -19.57 12.17
C ALA A 143 -3.15 -18.43 11.65
N GLY A 144 -2.46 -17.67 12.52
CA GLY A 144 -1.64 -16.52 12.10
C GLY A 144 -0.40 -16.92 11.31
N ASP A 145 0.41 -17.83 11.87
CA ASP A 145 1.65 -18.32 11.26
C ASP A 145 1.38 -19.14 9.99
N VAL A 146 0.23 -19.82 9.92
CA VAL A 146 -0.17 -20.62 8.76
C VAL A 146 -0.50 -19.72 7.56
N ILE A 147 -1.26 -18.64 7.75
CA ILE A 147 -1.61 -17.72 6.65
C ILE A 147 -0.35 -17.05 6.11
N GLU A 148 0.56 -16.55 6.95
CA GLU A 148 1.80 -15.90 6.49
C GLU A 148 2.69 -16.87 5.68
N THR A 149 2.81 -18.12 6.12
CA THR A 149 3.54 -19.16 5.38
C THR A 149 2.93 -19.41 4.00
N VAL A 150 1.60 -19.41 3.93
CA VAL A 150 0.87 -19.63 2.68
C VAL A 150 0.99 -18.41 1.76
N LEU A 151 0.85 -17.18 2.28
CA LEU A 151 1.03 -15.96 1.50
C LEU A 151 2.45 -15.83 0.93
N ASP A 152 3.48 -16.29 1.65
CA ASP A 152 4.85 -16.33 1.12
C ASP A 152 5.00 -17.33 -0.03
N MET A 153 4.34 -18.49 0.08
CA MET A 153 4.32 -19.53 -0.95
C MET A 153 3.71 -19.05 -2.27
N PHE A 154 2.67 -18.19 -2.20
CA PHE A 154 2.00 -17.61 -3.36
C PHE A 154 2.69 -16.38 -3.98
N ARG A 155 3.87 -15.97 -3.48
CA ARG A 155 4.59 -14.81 -4.05
C ARG A 155 5.03 -14.99 -5.51
N ARG A 156 4.96 -16.21 -6.06
CA ARG A 156 5.44 -16.55 -7.38
C ARG A 156 4.34 -17.24 -8.18
N ASP A 157 4.36 -17.03 -9.49
CA ASP A 157 3.37 -17.61 -10.38
C ASP A 157 3.46 -19.14 -10.40
N PHE A 158 2.32 -19.78 -10.56
CA PHE A 158 2.26 -21.21 -10.81
C PHE A 158 3.00 -21.56 -12.10
N LEU A 159 4.00 -22.43 -12.00
CA LEU A 159 4.88 -22.85 -13.09
C LEU A 159 5.50 -21.65 -13.81
N SER A 160 6.03 -20.67 -13.06
CA SER A 160 6.73 -19.50 -13.62
C SER A 160 7.74 -19.92 -14.69
N ASP A 161 7.74 -19.21 -15.82
CA ASP A 161 8.64 -19.44 -16.95
C ASP A 161 8.58 -20.85 -17.60
N TYR A 162 7.65 -21.71 -17.17
CA TYR A 162 7.49 -23.04 -17.74
C TYR A 162 6.54 -23.02 -18.94
N TYR A 163 7.06 -23.52 -20.06
CA TYR A 163 6.28 -23.73 -21.29
C TYR A 163 6.49 -25.14 -21.80
N PHE A 164 5.41 -25.94 -21.81
CA PHE A 164 5.47 -27.31 -22.30
C PHE A 164 5.33 -27.32 -23.83
N ARG A 165 6.47 -27.49 -24.51
CA ARG A 165 6.49 -27.56 -25.98
C ARG A 165 5.60 -28.70 -26.49
N GLY A 166 4.77 -28.37 -27.49
CA GLY A 166 3.83 -29.31 -28.10
C GLY A 166 2.66 -29.70 -27.20
N CYS A 167 2.37 -28.93 -26.14
CA CYS A 167 1.20 -29.14 -25.27
C CYS A 167 0.40 -27.84 -25.14
N SER A 168 -0.22 -27.37 -26.22
CA SER A 168 -0.99 -26.10 -26.20
C SER A 168 -2.09 -26.14 -25.14
N GLU A 169 -2.88 -27.22 -25.11
CA GLU A 169 -3.98 -27.37 -24.15
C GLU A 169 -3.50 -27.31 -22.69
N LEU A 170 -2.37 -27.94 -22.36
CA LEU A 170 -1.77 -27.83 -21.03
C LEU A 170 -1.35 -26.39 -20.71
N ASN A 171 -0.71 -25.70 -21.65
CA ASN A 171 -0.27 -24.33 -21.42
C ASN A 171 -1.48 -23.41 -21.19
N ASP A 172 -2.58 -23.60 -21.91
CA ASP A 172 -3.83 -22.88 -21.70
C ASP A 172 -4.42 -23.18 -20.32
N MET A 173 -4.40 -24.46 -19.90
CA MET A 173 -4.82 -24.85 -18.54
C MET A 173 -3.95 -24.21 -17.45
N ILE A 174 -2.63 -24.08 -17.66
CA ILE A 174 -1.73 -23.42 -16.72
C ILE A 174 -2.07 -21.93 -16.59
N VAL A 175 -2.40 -21.26 -17.68
CA VAL A 175 -2.85 -19.85 -17.64
C VAL A 175 -4.13 -19.71 -16.82
N MET A 176 -5.11 -20.59 -17.03
CA MET A 176 -6.34 -20.60 -16.24
C MET A 176 -6.09 -20.90 -14.75
N GLU A 177 -5.15 -21.79 -14.45
CA GLU A 177 -4.79 -22.12 -13.07
C GLU A 177 -4.07 -20.97 -12.37
N ARG A 178 -3.18 -20.25 -13.08
CA ARG A 178 -2.56 -19.02 -12.56
C ARG A 178 -3.62 -18.01 -12.16
N TYR A 179 -4.60 -17.77 -13.02
CA TYR A 179 -5.72 -16.87 -12.71
C TYR A 179 -6.54 -17.38 -11.51
N ARG A 180 -6.81 -18.68 -11.41
CA ARG A 180 -7.51 -19.27 -10.25
C ARG A 180 -6.74 -19.02 -8.94
N LEU A 181 -5.43 -19.27 -8.95
CA LEU A 181 -4.55 -19.15 -7.80
C LEU A 181 -4.32 -17.68 -7.41
N GLU A 182 -4.25 -16.75 -8.36
CA GLU A 182 -4.17 -15.31 -8.09
C GLU A 182 -5.44 -14.80 -7.37
N ASN A 183 -6.63 -15.16 -7.87
CA ASN A 183 -7.89 -14.84 -7.19
C ASN A 183 -7.99 -15.45 -5.80
N GLN A 184 -7.35 -16.60 -5.58
CA GLN A 184 -7.29 -17.23 -4.26
C GLN A 184 -6.31 -16.49 -3.36
N TYR A 185 -5.15 -16.08 -3.88
CA TYR A 185 -4.19 -15.27 -3.17
C TYR A 185 -4.79 -13.94 -2.71
N LEU A 186 -5.52 -13.23 -3.58
CA LEU A 186 -6.21 -11.99 -3.21
C LEU A 186 -7.21 -12.20 -2.07
N ARG A 187 -8.02 -13.27 -2.09
CA ARG A 187 -8.92 -13.59 -0.98
C ARG A 187 -8.19 -13.78 0.34
N LEU A 188 -7.11 -14.56 0.34
CA LEU A 188 -6.29 -14.79 1.54
C LEU A 188 -5.64 -13.48 2.03
N MET A 189 -5.20 -12.62 1.11
CA MET A 189 -4.68 -11.30 1.45
C MET A 189 -5.73 -10.43 2.11
N HIS A 190 -6.97 -10.40 1.60
CA HIS A 190 -8.06 -9.63 2.20
C HIS A 190 -8.38 -10.13 3.62
N ALA A 191 -8.49 -11.45 3.80
CA ALA A 191 -8.68 -12.05 5.12
C ALA A 191 -7.54 -11.72 6.10
N TYR A 192 -6.30 -11.75 5.62
CA TYR A 192 -5.13 -11.38 6.41
C TYR A 192 -5.10 -9.89 6.78
N ILE A 193 -5.43 -9.00 5.84
CA ILE A 193 -5.50 -7.54 6.07
C ILE A 193 -6.56 -7.25 7.13
N GLN A 194 -7.77 -7.79 6.98
CA GLN A 194 -8.86 -7.60 7.92
C GLN A 194 -8.48 -8.08 9.33
N ARG A 195 -7.95 -9.29 9.43
CA ARG A 195 -7.52 -9.86 10.71
C ARG A 195 -6.42 -9.03 11.37
N THR A 196 -5.37 -8.69 10.64
CA THR A 196 -4.25 -7.92 11.20
C THR A 196 -4.65 -6.49 11.57
N PHE A 197 -5.64 -5.91 10.87
CA PHE A 197 -6.25 -4.65 11.23
C PHE A 197 -7.05 -4.74 12.54
N GLU A 198 -7.90 -5.76 12.69
CA GLU A 198 -8.68 -6.01 13.92
C GLU A 198 -7.80 -6.32 15.14
N GLU A 199 -6.69 -7.03 14.94
CA GLU A 199 -5.68 -7.29 15.97
C GLU A 199 -4.86 -6.04 16.35
N GLY A 200 -5.03 -4.92 15.64
CA GLY A 200 -4.29 -3.68 15.84
C GLY A 200 -2.84 -3.72 15.33
N ASN A 201 -2.48 -4.75 14.54
CA ASN A 201 -1.16 -4.89 13.93
C ASN A 201 -1.06 -4.10 12.62
N TYR A 202 -1.16 -2.77 12.74
CA TYR A 202 -1.15 -1.86 11.60
C TYR A 202 0.07 -1.98 10.66
N PRO A 203 1.31 -2.24 11.13
CA PRO A 203 2.44 -2.43 10.22
C PRO A 203 2.26 -3.61 9.26
N LYS A 204 1.75 -4.75 9.75
CA LYS A 204 1.49 -5.93 8.91
C LYS A 204 0.32 -5.71 7.97
N SER A 205 -0.75 -5.09 8.47
CA SER A 205 -1.94 -4.77 7.69
C SER A 205 -1.62 -3.80 6.55
N LEU A 206 -0.88 -2.73 6.82
CA LEU A 206 -0.47 -1.74 5.83
C LEU A 206 0.41 -2.35 4.73
N ALA A 207 1.41 -3.15 5.10
CA ALA A 207 2.29 -3.82 4.13
C ALA A 207 1.51 -4.81 3.23
N ALA A 208 0.51 -5.49 3.77
CA ALA A 208 -0.35 -6.37 3.00
C ALA A 208 -1.32 -5.60 2.10
N ALA A 209 -1.89 -4.49 2.59
CA ALA A 209 -2.78 -3.63 1.82
C ALA A 209 -2.06 -3.00 0.63
N GLU A 210 -0.85 -2.46 0.83
CA GLU A 210 0.00 -1.91 -0.25
C GLU A 210 0.23 -2.95 -1.35
N LYS A 211 0.62 -4.18 -0.97
CA LYS A 211 0.86 -5.26 -1.93
C LYS A 211 -0.42 -5.69 -2.67
N THR A 212 -1.57 -5.66 -1.99
CA THR A 212 -2.85 -6.02 -2.61
C THR A 212 -3.27 -4.96 -3.63
N LEU A 213 -3.10 -3.68 -3.32
CA LEU A 213 -3.38 -2.57 -4.24
C LEU A 213 -2.41 -2.46 -5.42
N GLU A 214 -1.23 -3.08 -5.34
CA GLU A 214 -0.36 -3.27 -6.51
C GLU A 214 -0.96 -4.27 -7.51
N ILE A 215 -1.66 -5.30 -7.02
CA ILE A 215 -2.26 -6.37 -7.83
C ILE A 215 -3.65 -5.97 -8.31
N ASP A 216 -4.49 -5.48 -7.40
CA ASP A 216 -5.83 -4.94 -7.69
C ASP A 216 -5.91 -3.47 -7.28
N PRO A 217 -5.56 -2.54 -8.19
CA PRO A 217 -5.48 -1.12 -7.85
C PRO A 217 -6.83 -0.42 -7.65
N TYR A 218 -7.94 -1.12 -7.84
CA TYR A 218 -9.29 -0.59 -7.73
C TYR A 218 -10.03 -1.16 -6.51
N ASP A 219 -9.36 -1.94 -5.66
CA ASP A 219 -9.93 -2.51 -4.46
C ASP A 219 -10.15 -1.42 -3.38
N GLU A 220 -11.39 -0.93 -3.33
CA GLU A 220 -11.81 0.10 -2.38
C GLU A 220 -11.82 -0.38 -0.93
N ASP A 221 -12.11 -1.66 -0.67
CA ASP A 221 -12.17 -2.21 0.68
C ASP A 221 -10.77 -2.22 1.30
N THR A 222 -9.77 -2.66 0.54
CA THR A 222 -8.37 -2.61 0.97
C THR A 222 -7.88 -1.17 1.11
N ALA A 223 -8.24 -0.28 0.17
CA ALA A 223 -7.89 1.15 0.25
C ALA A 223 -8.48 1.81 1.50
N TYR A 224 -9.72 1.47 1.88
CA TYR A 224 -10.37 1.96 3.09
C TYR A 224 -9.56 1.58 4.34
N ILE A 225 -9.09 0.34 4.44
CA ILE A 225 -8.27 -0.12 5.57
C ILE A 225 -6.93 0.63 5.59
N GLN A 226 -6.25 0.76 4.45
CA GLN A 226 -4.99 1.51 4.35
C GLN A 226 -5.16 2.95 4.84
N PHE A 227 -6.18 3.66 4.36
CA PHE A 227 -6.42 5.06 4.73
C PHE A 227 -6.84 5.19 6.19
N SER A 228 -7.70 4.29 6.68
CA SER A 228 -8.09 4.24 8.10
C SER A 228 -6.87 4.11 9.01
N ILE A 229 -5.90 3.26 8.64
CA ILE A 229 -4.65 3.11 9.38
C ILE A 229 -3.84 4.42 9.37
N LEU A 230 -3.65 5.03 8.21
CA LEU A 230 -2.85 6.27 8.07
C LEU A 230 -3.47 7.43 8.87
N LEU A 231 -4.80 7.57 8.82
CA LEU A 231 -5.53 8.59 9.57
C LEU A 231 -5.41 8.36 11.08
N ASN A 232 -5.56 7.11 11.55
CA ASN A 232 -5.41 6.77 12.96
C ASN A 232 -3.98 6.97 13.49
N GLN A 233 -2.97 6.87 12.63
CA GLN A 233 -1.57 7.16 12.96
C GLN A 233 -1.25 8.67 12.94
N GLY A 234 -2.21 9.52 12.57
CA GLY A 234 -2.02 10.97 12.44
C GLY A 234 -1.25 11.37 11.18
N ASN A 235 -1.07 10.46 10.21
CA ASN A 235 -0.39 10.72 8.95
C ASN A 235 -1.36 11.27 7.90
N PHE A 236 -2.04 12.37 8.25
CA PHE A 236 -3.12 12.97 7.48
C PHE A 236 -2.70 13.43 6.08
N SER A 237 -1.50 14.02 5.97
CA SER A 237 -0.97 14.49 4.68
C SER A 237 -0.77 13.34 3.70
N GLU A 238 -0.20 12.22 4.16
CA GLU A 238 0.01 11.05 3.31
C GLU A 238 -1.31 10.37 2.96
N ALA A 239 -2.23 10.23 3.93
CA ALA A 239 -3.56 9.70 3.68
C ALA A 239 -4.31 10.48 2.58
N GLY A 240 -4.30 11.81 2.66
CA GLY A 240 -4.93 12.67 1.66
C GLY A 240 -4.29 12.55 0.27
N LYS A 241 -2.95 12.46 0.18
CA LYS A 241 -2.24 12.25 -1.09
C LYS A 241 -2.60 10.91 -1.73
N GLN A 242 -2.60 9.84 -0.94
CA GLN A 242 -2.88 8.49 -1.44
C GLN A 242 -4.35 8.35 -1.86
N TYR A 243 -5.28 8.89 -1.07
CA TYR A 243 -6.69 8.96 -1.44
C TYR A 243 -6.91 9.75 -2.74
N HIS A 244 -6.31 10.94 -2.87
CA HIS A 244 -6.43 11.71 -4.10
C HIS A 244 -5.88 10.96 -5.31
N ARG A 245 -4.71 10.30 -5.17
CA ARG A 245 -4.14 9.46 -6.24
C ARG A 245 -5.06 8.30 -6.61
N PHE A 246 -5.63 7.63 -5.61
CA PHE A 246 -6.57 6.52 -5.80
C PHE A 246 -7.83 6.98 -6.52
N ARG A 247 -8.44 8.07 -6.06
CA ARG A 247 -9.59 8.71 -6.70
C ARG A 247 -9.33 9.11 -8.15
N MET A 248 -8.21 9.78 -8.41
CA MET A 248 -7.83 10.18 -9.78
C MET A 248 -7.64 8.95 -10.68
N LYS A 249 -7.12 7.85 -10.14
CA LYS A 249 -6.97 6.59 -10.86
C LYS A 249 -8.33 5.94 -11.19
N LEU A 250 -9.25 5.86 -10.23
CA LEU A 250 -10.62 5.38 -10.47
C LEU A 250 -11.32 6.19 -11.55
N MET A 251 -11.25 7.52 -11.46
CA MET A 251 -11.83 8.43 -12.43
C MET A 251 -11.22 8.28 -13.82
N ALA A 252 -9.89 8.21 -13.92
CA ALA A 252 -9.19 8.12 -15.19
C ALA A 252 -9.38 6.77 -15.89
N ASP A 253 -9.32 5.67 -15.14
CA ASP A 253 -9.29 4.32 -15.71
C ASP A 253 -10.70 3.75 -15.94
N ILE A 254 -11.63 4.01 -15.00
CA ILE A 254 -12.98 3.40 -15.02
C ILE A 254 -14.13 4.42 -14.91
N GLY A 255 -13.85 5.71 -14.68
CA GLY A 255 -14.85 6.77 -14.72
C GLY A 255 -15.84 6.78 -13.56
N VAL A 256 -15.44 6.27 -12.40
CA VAL A 256 -16.27 6.24 -11.18
C VAL A 256 -15.61 7.05 -10.07
N GLU A 257 -16.43 7.65 -9.20
CA GLU A 257 -15.96 8.20 -7.92
C GLU A 257 -15.71 7.07 -6.91
N PRO A 258 -14.85 7.30 -5.88
CA PRO A 258 -14.77 6.42 -4.73
C PRO A 258 -16.15 6.25 -4.07
N SER A 259 -16.35 5.11 -3.45
CA SER A 259 -17.55 4.76 -2.68
C SER A 259 -17.83 5.76 -1.57
N ASP A 260 -19.11 5.82 -1.17
CA ASP A 260 -19.58 6.70 -0.09
C ASP A 260 -18.80 6.48 1.21
N ALA A 261 -18.39 5.24 1.51
CA ALA A 261 -17.60 4.92 2.70
C ALA A 261 -16.21 5.58 2.67
N LEU A 262 -15.53 5.56 1.52
CA LEU A 262 -14.25 6.25 1.33
C LEU A 262 -14.41 7.77 1.34
N GLN A 263 -15.48 8.29 0.73
CA GLN A 263 -15.79 9.72 0.78
C GLN A 263 -16.06 10.19 2.21
N GLU A 264 -16.82 9.42 2.99
CA GLU A 264 -17.14 9.72 4.39
C GLU A 264 -15.88 9.70 5.27
N LEU A 265 -14.98 8.74 5.07
CA LEU A 265 -13.69 8.66 5.76
C LEU A 265 -12.85 9.95 5.61
N PHE A 266 -13.07 10.65 4.50
CA PHE A 266 -12.35 11.84 4.09
C PHE A 266 -13.20 13.11 4.10
N HIS A 267 -14.44 13.06 4.59
CA HIS A 267 -15.40 14.17 4.54
C HIS A 267 -14.89 15.44 5.25
N ASP A 268 -14.23 15.28 6.39
CA ASP A 268 -13.71 16.39 7.18
C ASP A 268 -12.37 16.96 6.63
N PHE A 269 -11.80 16.30 5.62
CA PHE A 269 -10.62 16.77 4.91
C PHE A 269 -11.07 17.62 3.71
N ALA A 270 -10.78 18.92 3.76
CA ALA A 270 -11.05 19.82 2.65
C ALA A 270 -10.09 19.50 1.50
N PHE A 271 -10.57 18.76 0.50
CA PHE A 271 -9.85 18.55 -0.76
C PHE A 271 -10.21 19.63 -1.78
N PRO A 272 -9.26 20.11 -2.59
CA PRO A 272 -9.57 20.96 -3.72
C PRO A 272 -10.56 20.27 -4.68
N ASP A 273 -11.58 21.00 -5.11
CA ASP A 273 -12.66 20.54 -5.99
C ASP A 273 -12.10 20.01 -7.33
N PRO A 274 -12.56 18.84 -7.85
CA PRO A 274 -11.92 18.13 -8.96
C PRO A 274 -12.25 18.69 -10.34
N GLU A 275 -13.30 19.51 -10.47
CA GLU A 275 -13.78 19.90 -11.80
C GLU A 275 -12.83 20.89 -12.49
N HIS A 276 -12.10 21.73 -11.77
CA HIS A 276 -10.97 22.52 -12.27
C HIS A 276 -10.16 23.10 -11.08
N PRO A 277 -8.97 22.59 -10.73
CA PRO A 277 -8.13 23.32 -9.79
C PRO A 277 -7.60 24.56 -10.52
N GLU A 278 -8.27 25.69 -10.35
CA GLU A 278 -7.76 26.97 -10.83
C GLU A 278 -6.31 27.11 -10.35
N PRO A 279 -5.38 27.56 -11.21
CA PRO A 279 -4.00 27.70 -10.80
C PRO A 279 -3.90 28.60 -9.58
N VAL A 280 -3.27 28.10 -8.52
CA VAL A 280 -3.03 28.91 -7.33
C VAL A 280 -1.88 29.86 -7.65
N GLU A 281 -2.21 31.15 -7.73
CA GLU A 281 -1.25 32.21 -8.01
C GLU A 281 -0.71 32.84 -6.72
N PHE A 282 0.61 32.80 -6.55
CA PHE A 282 1.30 33.53 -5.50
C PHE A 282 2.07 34.71 -6.09
N ARG A 283 1.64 35.92 -5.73
CA ARG A 283 2.25 37.18 -6.18
C ARG A 283 3.18 37.72 -5.12
N PHE A 284 4.46 37.83 -5.46
CA PHE A 284 5.50 38.28 -4.53
C PHE A 284 6.52 39.19 -5.21
N THR A 285 7.26 39.91 -4.38
CA THR A 285 8.34 40.82 -4.74
C THR A 285 9.69 40.20 -4.37
N SER A 286 10.74 40.66 -5.05
CA SER A 286 12.10 40.18 -4.80
C SER A 286 13.10 41.30 -5.05
N VAL A 287 14.18 41.32 -4.26
CA VAL A 287 15.32 42.24 -4.36
C VAL A 287 16.62 41.42 -4.32
N SER A 288 17.71 41.91 -4.92
CA SER A 288 18.99 41.17 -4.92
C SER A 288 19.63 41.10 -3.52
N VAL A 289 19.38 42.11 -2.67
CA VAL A 289 19.88 42.16 -1.30
C VAL A 289 18.75 42.66 -0.39
N PRO A 290 18.34 41.87 0.63
CA PRO A 290 18.88 40.58 1.05
C PRO A 290 18.48 39.40 0.12
N GLN A 291 19.40 38.45 -0.06
CA GLN A 291 19.31 37.34 -1.03
C GLN A 291 18.03 36.47 -0.94
N TYR A 292 17.45 36.35 0.26
CA TYR A 292 16.27 35.49 0.52
C TYR A 292 14.99 36.27 0.80
N PHE A 293 14.97 37.58 0.50
CA PHE A 293 13.77 38.41 0.69
C PHE A 293 12.54 37.83 -0.03
N TRP A 294 12.75 37.28 -1.23
CA TRP A 294 11.69 36.66 -2.02
C TRP A 294 10.96 35.54 -1.28
N LEU A 295 11.67 34.78 -0.44
CA LEU A 295 11.08 33.67 0.30
C LEU A 295 10.16 34.18 1.41
N THR A 296 10.57 35.23 2.12
CA THR A 296 9.73 35.90 3.12
C THR A 296 8.47 36.48 2.50
N ASP A 297 8.59 37.13 1.34
CA ASP A 297 7.44 37.75 0.67
C ASP A 297 6.54 36.72 -0.03
N LEU A 298 7.10 35.61 -0.51
CA LEU A 298 6.34 34.45 -0.99
C LEU A 298 5.54 33.82 0.15
N LEU A 299 6.16 33.54 1.30
CA LEU A 299 5.47 33.01 2.48
C LEU A 299 4.34 33.93 2.95
N ARG A 300 4.54 35.26 2.87
CA ARG A 300 3.46 36.23 3.08
C ARG A 300 2.32 36.03 2.08
N ALA A 301 2.64 35.97 0.79
CA ALA A 301 1.65 35.81 -0.27
C ALA A 301 0.86 34.49 -0.16
N MET A 302 1.50 33.42 0.30
CA MET A 302 0.85 32.14 0.60
C MET A 302 -0.07 32.26 1.82
N TYR A 303 0.37 32.94 2.88
CA TYR A 303 -0.42 33.11 4.11
C TYR A 303 -1.64 34.03 3.93
N GLU A 304 -1.54 35.07 3.13
CA GLU A 304 -2.59 36.10 2.97
C GLU A 304 -3.65 35.72 1.91
N LYS A 305 -3.54 34.55 1.28
CA LYS A 305 -4.44 34.12 0.21
C LYS A 305 -5.69 33.45 0.80
N ASP A 306 -6.86 34.06 0.61
CA ASP A 306 -8.12 33.63 1.25
C ASP A 306 -8.59 32.22 0.83
N ASP A 307 -8.29 31.83 -0.42
CA ASP A 307 -8.62 30.55 -1.05
C ASP A 307 -7.51 29.49 -0.90
N PHE A 308 -6.50 29.72 -0.05
CA PHE A 308 -5.39 28.80 0.15
C PHE A 308 -4.97 28.73 1.61
N ARG A 309 -4.80 27.53 2.15
CA ARG A 309 -4.27 27.32 3.51
C ARG A 309 -2.98 26.52 3.45
N LEU A 310 -1.89 27.13 3.94
CA LEU A 310 -0.58 26.48 3.97
C LEU A 310 -0.57 25.20 4.83
N THR A 311 -1.40 25.15 5.87
CA THR A 311 -1.56 24.01 6.79
C THR A 311 -2.08 22.75 6.12
N ASP A 312 -2.73 22.88 4.96
CA ASP A 312 -3.26 21.72 4.23
C ASP A 312 -2.13 20.97 3.49
N TYR A 313 -0.98 21.64 3.30
CA TYR A 313 0.15 21.13 2.50
C TYR A 313 1.48 21.05 3.27
N ALA A 314 1.55 21.61 4.47
CA ALA A 314 2.74 21.69 5.30
C ALA A 314 2.49 21.11 6.70
N THR A 315 3.46 20.35 7.21
CA THR A 315 3.47 19.83 8.58
C THR A 315 3.67 20.95 9.61
N GLN A 316 3.29 20.69 10.86
CA GLN A 316 3.51 21.63 11.96
C GLN A 316 4.99 22.06 12.10
N ALA A 317 5.93 21.13 11.92
CA ALA A 317 7.37 21.42 11.96
C ALA A 317 7.80 22.36 10.81
N GLN A 318 7.26 22.15 9.61
CA GLN A 318 7.50 23.03 8.46
C GLN A 318 6.93 24.44 8.69
N ILE A 319 5.72 24.54 9.26
CA ILE A 319 5.11 25.82 9.63
C ILE A 319 5.97 26.56 10.67
N GLU A 320 6.52 25.86 11.66
CA GLU A 320 7.43 26.43 12.66
C GLU A 320 8.73 26.94 12.02
N ASP A 321 9.32 26.19 11.09
CA ASP A 321 10.51 26.61 10.35
C ASP A 321 10.21 27.88 9.50
N PHE A 322 9.07 27.93 8.80
CA PHE A 322 8.66 29.11 8.04
C PHE A 322 8.32 30.30 8.92
N ALA A 323 7.77 30.07 10.11
CA ALA A 323 7.44 31.12 11.07
C ALA A 323 8.68 31.89 11.55
N TYR A 324 9.88 31.31 11.42
CA TYR A 324 11.13 32.04 11.67
C TYR A 324 11.36 33.19 10.67
N MET A 325 10.93 33.02 9.41
CA MET A 325 11.00 34.07 8.39
C MET A 325 9.74 34.92 8.32
N GLN A 326 8.57 34.31 8.52
CA GLN A 326 7.27 34.97 8.47
C GLN A 326 6.49 34.69 9.77
N TYR A 327 6.75 35.50 10.79
CA TYR A 327 6.18 35.35 12.14
C TYR A 327 4.65 35.14 12.17
N ARG A 328 3.90 35.72 11.23
CA ARG A 328 2.44 35.58 11.17
C ARG A 328 1.98 34.13 10.98
N LEU A 329 2.84 33.26 10.45
CA LEU A 329 2.57 31.83 10.32
C LEU A 329 2.50 31.13 11.69
N ARG A 330 3.07 31.72 12.76
CA ARG A 330 3.01 31.15 14.12
C ARG A 330 1.60 31.13 14.70
N ASP A 331 0.75 32.07 14.28
CA ASP A 331 -0.66 32.18 14.71
C ASP A 331 -1.63 31.39 13.82
N SER A 332 -1.14 30.72 12.77
CA SER A 332 -2.01 29.93 11.87
C SER A 332 -2.73 28.77 12.59
N GLY A 333 -2.24 28.34 13.75
CA GLY A 333 -2.91 27.37 14.64
C GLY A 333 -3.85 27.97 15.70
N LEU A 334 -4.00 29.30 15.78
CA LEU A 334 -4.74 30.02 16.85
C LEU A 334 -5.99 30.77 16.38
N ARG A 335 -6.39 30.65 15.10
CA ARG A 335 -7.65 31.24 14.60
C ARG A 335 -8.89 30.36 14.81
N HIS A 336 -8.92 29.59 15.90
CA HIS A 336 -10.16 29.04 16.44
C HIS A 336 -10.44 29.62 17.84
N ASP A 337 -11.58 30.32 17.91
CA ASP A 337 -12.36 30.72 19.08
C ASP A 337 -12.01 32.00 19.89
N SER A 338 -12.81 33.03 19.58
CA SER A 338 -13.58 33.88 20.52
C SER A 338 -13.02 35.21 21.05
N ALA A 339 -13.82 36.26 20.82
CA ALA A 339 -14.18 37.40 21.68
C ALA A 339 -13.15 38.05 22.64
N VAL A 340 -12.91 39.34 22.39
CA VAL A 340 -12.46 40.40 23.33
C VAL A 340 -13.38 40.42 24.59
N PRO A 341 -12.92 40.62 25.85
CA PRO A 341 -12.37 41.93 26.28
C PRO A 341 -11.24 42.00 27.32
N SER A 342 -10.49 43.09 27.17
CA SER A 342 -9.81 43.98 28.13
C SER A 342 -10.06 43.76 29.63
N THR A 343 -9.03 43.92 30.48
CA THR A 343 -8.74 45.14 31.30
C THR A 343 -7.82 44.83 32.52
N THR A 344 -6.91 45.77 32.79
CA THR A 344 -6.38 46.25 34.11
C THR A 344 -5.23 45.53 34.84
N ALA A 345 -4.13 46.28 34.96
CA ALA A 345 -3.05 46.13 35.92
C ALA A 345 -3.41 46.75 37.30
N VAL A 346 -2.82 46.23 38.39
CA VAL A 346 -2.52 47.00 39.61
C VAL A 346 -1.22 46.46 40.25
N ALA A 347 -0.30 47.38 40.56
CA ALA A 347 0.92 47.19 41.34
C ALA A 347 0.71 47.63 42.80
N THR A 348 1.46 47.09 43.77
CA THR A 348 1.96 47.84 44.96
C THR A 348 3.05 47.07 45.73
N ALA A 349 3.96 47.85 46.33
CA ALA A 349 5.25 47.50 46.93
C ALA A 349 5.26 47.48 48.48
N GLY A 350 6.39 47.05 49.08
CA GLY A 350 6.80 47.37 50.47
C GLY A 350 7.83 46.38 51.06
N THR A 351 9.17 46.64 51.04
CA THR A 351 10.07 47.17 52.13
C THR A 351 10.08 46.30 53.42
N THR A 352 11.17 45.88 54.11
CA THR A 352 12.48 46.40 54.58
C THR A 352 13.34 45.23 55.14
N ALA A 353 14.62 45.05 54.78
CA ALA A 353 15.87 45.37 55.52
C ALA A 353 16.33 44.41 56.67
N GLY A 354 17.58 43.89 56.58
CA GLY A 354 18.35 43.36 57.73
C GLY A 354 19.38 42.25 57.48
N THR A 355 20.59 42.62 56.99
CA THR A 355 21.97 42.08 57.26
C THR A 355 22.15 40.93 58.29
N ALA A 356 23.07 39.96 58.20
CA ALA A 356 24.21 39.68 57.32
C ALA A 356 24.78 38.24 57.56
N ALA A 357 25.57 37.77 56.58
CA ALA A 357 26.74 36.88 56.65
C ALA A 357 26.61 35.34 56.43
N THR A 358 27.00 34.94 55.21
CA THR A 358 27.90 33.81 54.82
C THR A 358 27.51 32.37 55.21
N GLY A 359 27.33 31.42 54.29
CA GLY A 359 27.46 31.42 52.84
C GLY A 359 27.26 30.02 52.25
N ILE A 360 26.71 30.03 51.02
CA ILE A 360 26.88 29.07 49.92
C ILE A 360 26.00 27.80 49.94
N ALA A 361 25.14 27.80 48.91
CA ALA A 361 24.42 26.70 48.26
C ALA A 361 23.02 26.32 48.79
N THR A 362 21.99 27.07 48.35
CA THR A 362 20.65 26.52 48.08
C THR A 362 19.93 27.30 46.98
N ASP A 363 19.36 26.54 46.06
CA ASP A 363 18.14 26.75 45.26
C ASP A 363 18.08 27.81 44.14
N ALA A 364 17.75 27.31 42.94
CA ALA A 364 17.03 28.07 41.93
C ALA A 364 16.04 27.15 41.20
N VAL A 365 14.81 27.09 41.74
CA VAL A 365 13.59 26.93 40.95
C VAL A 365 13.66 27.99 39.86
N THR A 366 14.07 27.58 38.67
CA THR A 366 14.24 28.47 37.53
C THR A 366 12.97 28.36 36.70
N ALA A 367 12.23 29.46 36.65
CA ALA A 367 11.18 29.71 35.69
C ALA A 367 11.59 29.17 34.32
N GLY A 368 10.69 28.42 33.68
CA GLY A 368 10.88 27.87 32.34
C GLY A 368 11.19 28.98 31.36
N ARG A 369 12.49 29.22 31.14
CA ARG A 369 12.97 29.81 29.90
C ARG A 369 12.51 28.86 28.82
N ALA A 370 11.61 29.33 27.96
CA ALA A 370 11.44 28.74 26.64
C ALA A 370 12.85 28.60 26.08
N ILE A 371 13.28 27.35 25.89
CA ILE A 371 14.52 27.06 25.19
C ILE A 371 14.25 27.58 23.78
N GLU A 372 14.74 28.77 23.46
CA GLU A 372 14.75 29.27 22.09
C GLU A 372 15.56 28.26 21.28
N LEU A 373 14.85 27.43 20.52
CA LEU A 373 15.46 26.55 19.53
C LEU A 373 16.31 27.43 18.61
N PRO A 374 17.54 27.01 18.27
CA PRO A 374 18.39 27.77 17.37
C PRO A 374 17.68 27.97 16.04
N ALA A 375 17.83 29.16 15.46
CA ALA A 375 17.31 29.51 14.14
C ALA A 375 17.62 28.38 13.12
N PRO A 376 16.62 27.86 12.39
CA PRO A 376 16.89 26.86 11.38
C PRO A 376 17.81 27.43 10.29
N PRO A 377 18.76 26.64 9.76
CA PRO A 377 19.59 27.09 8.65
C PRO A 377 18.72 27.37 7.42
N ILE A 378 19.10 28.37 6.62
CA ILE A 378 18.28 28.82 5.49
C ILE A 378 18.08 27.72 4.45
N GLU A 379 19.07 26.84 4.29
CA GLU A 379 19.03 25.67 3.41
C GLU A 379 17.88 24.73 3.78
N ARG A 380 17.66 24.52 5.10
CA ARG A 380 16.53 23.71 5.57
C ARG A 380 15.20 24.36 5.21
N ILE A 381 15.05 25.66 5.42
CA ILE A 381 13.80 26.37 5.08
C ILE A 381 13.51 26.29 3.57
N LEU A 382 14.56 26.36 2.74
CA LEU A 382 14.43 26.20 1.29
C LEU A 382 14.01 24.78 0.90
N ASP A 383 14.59 23.75 1.51
CA ASP A 383 14.22 22.36 1.27
C ASP A 383 12.77 22.07 1.70
N GLU A 384 12.34 22.63 2.83
CA GLU A 384 10.95 22.52 3.27
C GLU A 384 10.00 23.24 2.31
N MET A 385 10.39 24.42 1.80
CA MET A 385 9.59 25.12 0.80
C MET A 385 9.46 24.31 -0.50
N LEU A 386 10.55 23.71 -0.99
CA LEU A 386 10.50 22.81 -2.15
C LEU A 386 9.52 21.66 -1.90
N THR A 387 9.62 21.03 -0.73
CA THR A 387 8.75 19.90 -0.35
C THR A 387 7.28 20.31 -0.30
N VAL A 388 6.96 21.49 0.23
CA VAL A 388 5.59 21.98 0.29
C VAL A 388 5.03 22.30 -1.10
N ILE A 389 5.83 22.91 -1.99
CA ILE A 389 5.37 23.16 -3.37
C ILE A 389 5.21 21.84 -4.15
N ASP A 390 6.11 20.87 -3.95
CA ASP A 390 5.99 19.52 -4.53
C ASP A 390 4.70 18.84 -4.02
N ASN A 391 4.35 19.00 -2.75
CA ASN A 391 3.09 18.50 -2.18
C ASN A 391 1.86 19.12 -2.87
N ILE A 392 1.86 20.45 -3.07
CA ILE A 392 0.75 21.15 -3.74
C ILE A 392 0.63 20.69 -5.19
N CYS A 393 1.72 20.64 -5.94
CA CYS A 393 1.70 20.17 -7.33
C CYS A 393 1.29 18.69 -7.44
N GLY A 394 1.61 17.89 -6.42
CA GLY A 394 1.25 16.48 -6.32
C GLY A 394 -0.25 16.22 -6.17
N THR A 395 -1.06 17.21 -5.80
CA THR A 395 -2.53 17.12 -5.77
C THR A 395 -3.18 17.44 -7.12
N GLY A 396 -2.40 17.54 -8.21
CA GLY A 396 -2.88 17.96 -9.52
C GLY A 396 -3.15 19.47 -9.65
N MET A 397 -2.89 20.25 -8.59
CA MET A 397 -3.06 21.70 -8.60
C MET A 397 -1.89 22.37 -9.31
N THR A 398 -2.17 23.32 -10.21
CA THR A 398 -1.11 24.11 -10.85
C THR A 398 -0.70 25.27 -9.95
N VAL A 399 0.60 25.39 -9.65
CA VAL A 399 1.17 26.50 -8.87
C VAL A 399 1.83 27.53 -9.78
N ASN A 400 1.37 28.78 -9.68
CA ASN A 400 1.92 29.90 -10.44
C ASN A 400 2.65 30.87 -9.50
N PHE A 401 3.97 30.95 -9.62
CA PHE A 401 4.77 31.99 -8.99
C PHE A 401 4.84 33.22 -9.90
N ILE A 402 4.26 34.33 -9.43
CA ILE A 402 4.17 35.58 -10.19
C ILE A 402 5.02 36.66 -9.53
N LEU A 403 6.11 37.01 -10.20
CA LEU A 403 7.01 38.05 -9.74
C LEU A 403 6.48 39.45 -10.13
N MET A 404 6.27 40.31 -9.14
CA MET A 404 5.72 41.66 -9.34
C MET A 404 6.66 42.57 -10.16
N PRO A 405 6.13 43.55 -10.91
CA PRO A 405 6.93 44.45 -11.74
C PRO A 405 7.95 45.23 -10.88
N GLY A 406 9.16 45.44 -11.42
CA GLY A 406 10.25 46.11 -10.71
C GLY A 406 11.07 45.22 -9.78
N SER A 407 10.72 43.93 -9.63
CA SER A 407 11.48 42.98 -8.83
C SER A 407 12.74 42.45 -9.55
N GLU A 408 13.77 42.16 -8.76
CA GLU A 408 15.01 41.52 -9.21
C GLU A 408 14.96 40.00 -8.96
N ILE A 409 15.67 39.21 -9.78
CA ILE A 409 15.75 37.75 -9.62
C ILE A 409 17.14 37.40 -9.08
N PRO A 410 17.31 37.20 -7.76
CA PRO A 410 18.57 36.71 -7.20
C PRO A 410 18.84 35.27 -7.63
N GLU A 411 20.10 34.85 -7.56
CA GLU A 411 20.53 33.49 -7.93
C GLU A 411 19.79 32.41 -7.14
N SER A 412 19.46 32.67 -5.87
CA SER A 412 18.66 31.78 -5.01
C SER A 412 17.26 31.52 -5.58
N LEU A 413 16.54 32.57 -5.98
CA LEU A 413 15.21 32.46 -6.59
C LEU A 413 15.27 31.75 -7.95
N TYR A 414 16.26 32.09 -8.77
CA TYR A 414 16.47 31.42 -10.05
C TYR A 414 16.73 29.92 -9.89
N GLY A 415 17.61 29.53 -8.96
CA GLY A 415 17.93 28.14 -8.67
C GLY A 415 16.69 27.34 -8.24
N ILE A 416 15.95 27.86 -7.25
CA ILE A 416 14.75 27.21 -6.71
C ILE A 416 13.67 27.04 -7.78
N THR A 417 13.36 28.09 -8.55
CA THR A 417 12.34 28.01 -9.60
C THR A 417 12.70 27.00 -10.69
N ARG A 418 13.99 26.81 -11.01
CA ARG A 418 14.43 25.76 -11.94
C ARG A 418 14.28 24.37 -11.37
N ILE A 419 14.56 24.17 -10.08
CA ILE A 419 14.37 22.88 -9.40
C ILE A 419 12.88 22.52 -9.42
N LEU A 420 12.01 23.45 -9.04
CA LEU A 420 10.56 23.24 -9.01
C LEU A 420 9.98 22.95 -10.40
N ALA A 421 10.41 23.67 -11.43
CA ALA A 421 9.98 23.40 -12.81
C ALA A 421 10.47 22.03 -13.31
N ALA A 422 11.68 21.61 -12.94
CA ALA A 422 12.21 20.30 -13.31
C ALA A 422 11.48 19.15 -12.60
N ARG A 423 11.02 19.37 -11.35
CA ARG A 423 10.30 18.36 -10.56
C ARG A 423 8.81 18.23 -10.95
N ASN A 424 8.15 19.35 -11.22
CA ASN A 424 6.69 19.41 -11.32
C ASN A 424 6.14 19.62 -12.74
N GLY A 425 7.01 19.84 -13.73
CA GLY A 425 6.59 19.96 -15.14
C GLY A 425 5.55 21.06 -15.36
N ASP A 426 4.43 20.71 -16.00
CA ASP A 426 3.34 21.66 -16.33
C ASP A 426 2.57 22.18 -15.11
N ASN A 427 2.68 21.50 -13.97
CA ASN A 427 2.01 21.84 -12.71
C ASN A 427 2.73 22.97 -11.95
N PHE A 428 3.91 23.41 -12.38
CA PHE A 428 4.59 24.57 -11.80
C PHE A 428 5.01 25.58 -12.88
N ARG A 429 4.68 26.86 -12.67
CA ARG A 429 5.05 27.94 -13.60
C ARG A 429 5.59 29.14 -12.84
N PHE A 430 6.70 29.70 -13.35
CA PHE A 430 7.25 30.97 -12.88
C PHE A 430 7.14 32.04 -13.96
N LYS A 431 6.51 33.18 -13.65
CA LYS A 431 6.26 34.28 -14.58
C LYS A 431 6.54 35.63 -13.95
N ARG A 432 6.81 36.65 -14.77
CA ARG A 432 6.76 38.06 -14.36
C ARG A 432 5.38 38.63 -14.68
N ALA A 433 4.83 39.44 -13.78
CA ALA A 433 3.59 40.16 -14.02
C ALA A 433 3.79 41.25 -15.10
N ASP A 434 2.79 41.42 -15.96
CA ASP A 434 2.82 42.46 -17.01
C ASP A 434 2.72 43.86 -16.40
N ALA A 435 3.52 44.81 -16.92
CA ALA A 435 3.68 46.15 -16.36
C ALA A 435 2.51 47.13 -16.62
N ALA A 436 1.30 46.66 -16.96
CA ALA A 436 0.20 47.50 -17.45
C ALA A 436 -1.11 47.28 -16.71
N ALA A 437 -1.22 47.78 -15.47
CA ALA A 437 -2.49 48.04 -14.81
C ALA A 437 -2.32 49.09 -13.70
N GLY A 438 -2.21 50.37 -14.06
CA GLY A 438 -2.14 51.45 -13.07
C GLY A 438 -1.90 52.81 -13.67
N THR A 439 -2.95 53.44 -14.21
CA THR A 439 -3.28 54.88 -14.12
C THR A 439 -4.43 55.22 -15.10
N LYS A 440 -5.67 54.96 -14.69
CA LYS A 440 -6.79 55.83 -15.06
C LYS A 440 -7.10 56.66 -13.83
N ASP A 441 -6.56 57.88 -13.80
CA ASP A 441 -7.25 59.08 -13.32
C ASP A 441 -6.31 60.28 -13.36
N GLY A 442 -6.55 61.16 -14.33
CA GLY A 442 -6.19 62.56 -14.27
C GLY A 442 -7.40 63.35 -14.75
N PRO A 443 -7.90 64.36 -14.01
CA PRO A 443 -9.06 65.13 -14.44
C PRO A 443 -8.63 66.18 -15.49
N LYS A 444 -9.44 66.24 -16.56
CA LYS A 444 -9.56 67.24 -17.64
C LYS A 444 -8.37 68.13 -18.00
#